data_AF-A0A9N9R4S4-F1
#
_entry.id   AF-A0A9N9R4S4-F1
#
_cell.length_a   1.000
_cell.length_b   1.000
_cell.length_c   1.000
_cell.angle_alpha   90.00
_cell.angle_beta   90.00
_cell.angle_gamma   90.00
#
_symmetry.space_group_name_H-M   'P 1'
#
loop_
_entity.id
_entity.type
_entity.pdbx_description
1 polymer ?
#
loop_
_entity_poly.entity_id
_entity_poly.type
_entity_poly.pdbx_seq_one_letter_code
_entity_poly.pdbx_strand_id
1 'polypeptide(L)'
;MPWLHQLLRHDQLELSVLPVQCLCEFLAAGPGGSGGGGGDGGKAGELCQHLRRTVAACEAGARAVLHYYLQRLAHPHAPTRAQAQRGLKLVLSQTEDTSEMDYNADVNPEEWLELLWGLQHWAAVRGEVAARVRAACLVECVPAHVAAYVAFLARHAAAEPAPSARELTPLVLDLSQLVMERTCVMSAILPPAEARDPPPPHDARAHATLYHLTCILHNHINQIRTNDTEDANMETESEEAGEEGEGGEPAWTQGEKLVLHWPNGKRASLHVVVAHAHLKLLCYGPSIYDTNQEMYSWLQSVWVGGGGPGVGAGAGELLPDWLRLHLVRSARPPLLEAGLRALPAHKLALFIQTFGMPVASMTSV
;
A
#
# COMPACT_ATOMS: atom_id res chain seq x y z
N MET A 1 -5.50 -3.23 -31.00
CA MET A 1 -5.33 -4.31 -32.01
C MET A 1 -6.63 -4.48 -32.81
N PRO A 2 -6.83 -3.79 -33.94
CA PRO A 2 -8.11 -3.82 -34.68
C PRO A 2 -8.48 -5.21 -35.24
N TRP A 3 -7.49 -6.02 -35.61
CA TRP A 3 -7.67 -7.35 -36.17
C TRP A 3 -8.27 -8.36 -35.15
N LEU A 4 -7.98 -8.19 -33.85
CA LEU A 4 -8.50 -9.08 -32.81
C LEU A 4 -10.02 -8.94 -32.65
N HIS A 5 -10.53 -7.71 -32.75
CA HIS A 5 -11.98 -7.45 -32.77
C HIS A 5 -12.67 -8.03 -34.02
N GLN A 6 -11.96 -8.11 -35.16
CA GLN A 6 -12.49 -8.75 -36.37
C GLN A 6 -12.48 -10.29 -36.25
N LEU A 7 -11.51 -10.85 -35.55
CA LEU A 7 -11.37 -12.30 -35.36
C LEU A 7 -12.52 -12.87 -34.49
N LEU A 8 -12.83 -12.20 -33.38
CA LEU A 8 -13.90 -12.61 -32.44
C LEU A 8 -15.32 -12.42 -32.98
N ARG A 9 -15.48 -11.62 -34.04
CA ARG A 9 -16.77 -11.50 -34.76
C ARG A 9 -17.12 -12.76 -35.55
N HIS A 10 -16.17 -13.64 -35.84
CA HIS A 10 -16.48 -14.92 -36.48
C HIS A 10 -17.10 -15.90 -35.48
N ASP A 11 -18.29 -16.41 -35.78
CA ASP A 11 -19.06 -17.32 -34.91
C ASP A 11 -18.44 -18.72 -34.77
N GLN A 12 -17.40 -19.02 -35.54
CA GLN A 12 -16.69 -20.31 -35.49
C GLN A 12 -15.44 -20.30 -34.59
N LEU A 13 -15.12 -19.18 -33.95
CA LEU A 13 -13.90 -19.09 -33.15
C LEU A 13 -14.11 -19.66 -31.74
N GLU A 14 -13.38 -20.72 -31.40
CA GLU A 14 -13.34 -21.23 -30.03
C GLU A 14 -12.46 -20.35 -29.13
N LEU A 15 -13.05 -19.81 -28.06
CA LEU A 15 -12.34 -18.94 -27.09
C LEU A 15 -11.12 -19.61 -26.45
N SER A 16 -11.14 -20.94 -26.31
CA SER A 16 -10.07 -21.77 -25.76
C SER A 16 -8.75 -21.71 -26.54
N VAL A 17 -8.79 -21.33 -27.83
CA VAL A 17 -7.61 -21.30 -28.69
C VAL A 17 -6.85 -19.97 -28.56
N LEU A 18 -7.50 -18.93 -28.01
CA LEU A 18 -6.89 -17.61 -27.86
C LEU A 18 -6.07 -17.49 -26.58
N PRO A 19 -4.97 -16.72 -26.59
CA PRO A 19 -4.26 -16.38 -25.38
C PRO A 19 -5.15 -15.62 -24.38
N VAL A 20 -5.04 -15.94 -23.10
CA VAL A 20 -5.78 -15.29 -22.01
C VAL A 20 -5.64 -13.76 -22.05
N GLN A 21 -4.47 -13.24 -22.39
CA GLN A 21 -4.23 -11.81 -22.51
C GLN A 21 -5.13 -11.14 -23.57
N CYS A 22 -5.34 -11.79 -24.72
CA CYS A 22 -6.21 -11.30 -25.78
C CYS A 22 -7.68 -11.30 -25.34
N LEU A 23 -8.09 -12.35 -24.64
CA LEU A 23 -9.43 -12.48 -24.07
C LEU A 23 -9.69 -11.36 -23.04
N CYS A 24 -8.74 -11.14 -22.14
CA CYS A 24 -8.85 -10.09 -21.14
C CYS A 24 -8.85 -8.68 -21.74
N GLU A 25 -8.07 -8.44 -22.80
CA GLU A 25 -8.04 -7.16 -23.52
C GLU A 25 -9.40 -6.85 -24.16
N PHE A 26 -9.99 -7.83 -24.84
CA PHE A 26 -11.28 -7.64 -25.48
C PHE A 26 -12.38 -7.34 -24.47
N LEU A 27 -12.43 -8.09 -23.37
CA LEU A 27 -13.42 -7.87 -22.31
C LEU A 27 -13.30 -6.46 -21.69
N ALA A 28 -12.07 -5.97 -21.50
CA ALA A 28 -11.83 -4.66 -20.90
C ALA A 28 -12.06 -3.47 -21.85
N ALA A 29 -11.93 -3.68 -23.16
CA ALA A 29 -12.21 -2.65 -24.17
C ALA A 29 -13.72 -2.35 -24.31
N GLY A 30 -14.57 -3.32 -23.98
CA GLY A 30 -16.01 -3.22 -24.07
C GLY A 30 -16.55 -3.15 -25.51
N PRO A 31 -17.86 -3.31 -25.71
CA PRO A 31 -18.49 -3.32 -27.03
C PRO A 31 -18.39 -1.98 -27.78
N GLY A 32 -18.18 -0.87 -27.07
CA GLY A 32 -18.04 0.48 -27.65
C GLY A 32 -16.62 0.85 -28.11
N GLY A 33 -15.59 0.07 -27.76
CA GLY A 33 -14.20 0.33 -28.17
C GLY A 33 -13.91 0.05 -29.66
N SER A 34 -14.82 -0.65 -30.33
CA SER A 34 -14.85 -0.81 -31.79
C SER A 34 -16.09 -0.09 -32.30
N GLY A 35 -15.93 0.95 -33.14
CA GLY A 35 -17.01 1.83 -33.59
C GLY A 35 -18.09 1.14 -34.46
N GLY A 36 -18.89 0.24 -33.89
CA GLY A 36 -20.01 -0.42 -34.55
C GLY A 36 -21.04 -0.86 -33.53
N GLY A 37 -22.15 -0.13 -33.46
CA GLY A 37 -23.27 -0.42 -32.57
C GLY A 37 -24.08 -1.65 -33.00
N GLY A 38 -24.62 -2.36 -32.00
CA GLY A 38 -25.73 -3.30 -32.15
C GLY A 38 -25.32 -4.75 -32.38
N GLY A 39 -25.18 -5.53 -31.31
CA GLY A 39 -25.12 -7.01 -31.38
C GLY A 39 -24.13 -7.69 -30.42
N ASP A 40 -23.18 -6.95 -29.84
CA ASP A 40 -21.98 -7.52 -29.19
C ASP A 40 -22.17 -7.92 -27.70
N GLY A 41 -23.38 -7.74 -27.16
CA GLY A 41 -23.69 -8.04 -25.75
C GLY A 41 -23.62 -9.54 -25.39
N GLY A 42 -23.98 -10.41 -26.33
CA GLY A 42 -23.97 -11.87 -26.12
C GLY A 42 -22.55 -12.45 -26.01
N LYS A 43 -21.66 -12.07 -26.95
CA LYS A 43 -20.26 -12.54 -26.96
C LYS A 43 -19.45 -12.03 -25.79
N ALA A 44 -19.70 -10.79 -25.34
CA ALA A 44 -19.08 -10.26 -24.13
C ALA A 44 -19.46 -11.08 -22.88
N GLY A 45 -20.71 -11.54 -22.79
CA GLY A 45 -21.17 -12.44 -21.73
C GLY A 45 -20.51 -13.82 -21.78
N GLU A 46 -20.46 -14.44 -22.96
CA GLU A 46 -19.77 -15.74 -23.16
C GLU A 46 -18.28 -15.66 -22.80
N LEU A 47 -17.61 -14.59 -23.22
CA LEU A 47 -16.21 -14.32 -22.90
C LEU A 47 -15.99 -14.14 -21.39
N CYS A 48 -16.83 -13.36 -20.74
CA CYS A 48 -16.79 -13.16 -19.30
C CYS A 48 -16.96 -14.49 -18.55
N GLN A 49 -17.94 -15.30 -18.97
CA GLN A 49 -18.17 -16.63 -18.40
C GLN A 49 -17.01 -17.60 -18.66
N HIS A 50 -16.35 -17.52 -19.82
CA HIS A 50 -15.14 -18.28 -20.11
C HIS A 50 -13.97 -17.90 -19.19
N LEU A 51 -13.72 -16.60 -18.99
CA LEU A 51 -12.67 -16.12 -18.08
C LEU A 51 -12.97 -16.47 -16.62
N ARG A 52 -14.22 -16.36 -16.17
CA ARG A 52 -14.66 -16.82 -14.84
C ARG A 52 -14.38 -18.30 -14.61
N ARG A 53 -14.73 -19.15 -15.59
CA ARG A 53 -14.39 -20.60 -15.56
C ARG A 53 -12.88 -20.82 -15.52
N THR A 54 -12.11 -20.04 -16.26
CA THR A 54 -10.64 -20.12 -16.28
C THR A 54 -10.05 -19.79 -14.91
N VAL A 55 -10.57 -18.76 -14.23
CA VAL A 55 -10.16 -18.40 -12.87
C VAL A 55 -10.52 -19.50 -11.86
N ALA A 56 -11.67 -20.14 -12.00
CA ALA A 56 -12.10 -21.21 -11.10
C ALA A 56 -11.37 -22.55 -11.36
N ALA A 57 -11.03 -22.85 -12.62
CA ALA A 57 -10.59 -24.19 -13.01
C ALA A 57 -9.25 -24.62 -12.40
N CYS A 58 -8.24 -23.75 -12.37
CA CYS A 58 -6.92 -24.09 -11.85
C CYS A 58 -6.12 -22.84 -11.43
N GLU A 59 -5.09 -23.06 -10.60
CA GLU A 59 -4.20 -22.00 -10.13
C GLU A 59 -3.52 -21.23 -11.27
N ALA A 60 -3.11 -21.93 -12.34
CA ALA A 60 -2.45 -21.30 -13.49
C ALA A 60 -3.40 -20.36 -14.25
N GLY A 61 -4.67 -20.75 -14.39
CA GLY A 61 -5.71 -19.92 -15.01
C GLY A 61 -6.03 -18.69 -14.17
N ALA A 62 -6.22 -18.88 -12.86
CA ALA A 62 -6.41 -17.77 -11.92
C ALA A 62 -5.25 -16.78 -11.98
N ARG A 63 -4.01 -17.28 -11.93
CA ARG A 63 -2.79 -16.46 -12.01
C ARG A 63 -2.73 -15.68 -13.32
N ALA A 64 -2.94 -16.33 -14.46
CA ALA A 64 -2.85 -15.67 -15.78
C ALA A 64 -3.84 -14.51 -15.93
N VAL A 65 -5.11 -14.73 -15.53
CA VAL A 65 -6.16 -13.72 -15.64
C VAL A 65 -5.95 -12.57 -14.65
N LEU A 66 -5.65 -12.90 -13.38
CA LEU A 66 -5.39 -11.89 -12.35
C LEU A 66 -4.14 -11.06 -12.67
N HIS A 67 -3.05 -11.71 -13.08
CA HIS A 67 -1.81 -11.05 -13.48
C HIS A 67 -2.06 -9.98 -14.54
N TYR A 68 -2.84 -10.31 -15.57
CA TYR A 68 -3.16 -9.40 -16.66
C TYR A 68 -3.77 -8.08 -16.16
N TYR A 69 -4.83 -8.17 -15.36
CA TYR A 69 -5.52 -6.97 -14.90
C TYR A 69 -4.78 -6.28 -13.77
N LEU A 70 -4.27 -7.02 -12.79
CA LEU A 70 -3.59 -6.45 -11.62
C LEU A 70 -2.29 -5.74 -12.01
N GLN A 71 -1.55 -6.22 -13.03
CA GLN A 71 -0.41 -5.47 -13.58
C GLN A 71 -0.79 -4.06 -14.04
N ARG A 72 -1.94 -3.96 -14.69
CA ARG A 72 -2.40 -2.74 -15.34
C ARG A 72 -2.95 -1.73 -14.35
N LEU A 73 -3.20 -2.13 -13.10
CA LEU A 73 -3.49 -1.18 -12.01
C LEU A 73 -2.30 -0.27 -11.71
N ALA A 74 -1.08 -0.70 -11.99
CA ALA A 74 0.12 0.13 -11.84
C ALA A 74 0.50 0.92 -13.11
N HIS A 75 -0.36 0.92 -14.15
CA HIS A 75 -0.06 1.56 -15.41
C HIS A 75 -0.08 3.10 -15.30
N PRO A 76 0.85 3.84 -15.94
CA PRO A 76 0.91 5.30 -15.87
C PRO A 76 -0.37 5.97 -16.40
N HIS A 77 -0.96 5.39 -17.43
CA HIS A 77 -2.17 5.91 -18.08
C HIS A 77 -3.44 5.55 -17.30
N ALA A 78 -4.17 6.56 -16.80
CA ALA A 78 -5.36 6.37 -15.97
C ALA A 78 -6.50 5.58 -16.64
N PRO A 79 -6.83 5.80 -17.93
CA PRO A 79 -7.82 4.97 -18.63
C PRO A 79 -7.47 3.47 -18.66
N THR A 80 -6.18 3.13 -18.74
CA THR A 80 -5.72 1.72 -18.66
C THR A 80 -6.01 1.12 -17.30
N ARG A 81 -5.83 1.89 -16.21
CA ARG A 81 -6.17 1.45 -14.85
C ARG A 81 -7.68 1.27 -14.68
N ALA A 82 -8.48 2.21 -15.17
CA ALA A 82 -9.95 2.12 -15.13
C ALA A 82 -10.48 0.90 -15.90
N GLN A 83 -9.92 0.62 -17.09
CA GLN A 83 -10.22 -0.60 -17.85
C GLN A 83 -9.88 -1.88 -17.06
N ALA A 84 -8.74 -1.89 -16.36
CA ALA A 84 -8.34 -3.03 -15.54
C ALA A 84 -9.26 -3.26 -14.33
N GLN A 85 -9.67 -2.18 -13.64
CA GLN A 85 -10.64 -2.25 -12.54
C GLN A 85 -11.99 -2.81 -13.01
N ARG A 86 -12.46 -2.37 -14.18
CA ARG A 86 -13.67 -2.95 -14.82
C ARG A 86 -13.51 -4.43 -15.15
N GLY A 87 -12.39 -4.81 -15.75
CA GLY A 87 -12.08 -6.21 -16.05
C GLY A 87 -12.05 -7.10 -14.80
N LEU A 88 -11.48 -6.61 -13.69
CA LEU A 88 -11.48 -7.31 -12.41
C LEU A 88 -12.89 -7.49 -11.86
N LYS A 89 -13.69 -6.42 -11.80
CA LYS A 89 -15.09 -6.51 -11.36
C LYS A 89 -15.89 -7.50 -12.21
N LEU A 90 -15.69 -7.49 -13.53
CA LEU A 90 -16.34 -8.41 -14.47
C LEU A 90 -16.01 -9.87 -14.18
N VAL A 91 -14.73 -10.19 -14.12
CA VAL A 91 -14.28 -11.58 -14.00
C VAL A 91 -14.45 -12.12 -12.58
N LEU A 92 -14.43 -11.28 -11.56
CA LEU A 92 -14.58 -11.71 -10.17
C LEU A 92 -16.04 -11.76 -9.71
N SER A 93 -16.94 -10.99 -10.34
CA SER A 93 -18.37 -11.06 -10.03
C SER A 93 -18.97 -12.40 -10.48
N GLN A 94 -19.92 -12.93 -9.71
CA GLN A 94 -20.63 -14.18 -10.05
C GLN A 94 -21.98 -13.93 -10.74
N THR A 95 -22.33 -12.68 -11.05
CA THR A 95 -23.62 -12.32 -11.64
C THR A 95 -23.69 -12.72 -13.11
N GLU A 96 -24.74 -13.46 -13.49
CA GLU A 96 -24.93 -13.97 -14.86
C GLU A 96 -25.29 -12.85 -15.87
N ASP A 97 -25.87 -11.74 -15.40
CA ASP A 97 -26.28 -10.62 -16.26
C ASP A 97 -25.14 -9.63 -16.51
N THR A 98 -24.45 -9.79 -17.65
CA THR A 98 -23.50 -8.79 -18.18
C THR A 98 -24.16 -7.78 -19.12
N SER A 99 -25.45 -7.93 -19.40
CA SER A 99 -26.20 -7.16 -20.41
C SER A 99 -26.56 -5.73 -20.00
N GLU A 100 -26.55 -5.41 -18.70
CA GLU A 100 -26.84 -4.06 -18.18
C GLU A 100 -25.57 -3.28 -17.80
N MET A 101 -24.40 -3.76 -18.22
CA MET A 101 -23.15 -3.18 -17.76
C MET A 101 -22.81 -1.87 -18.45
N ASP A 102 -22.79 -0.80 -17.67
CA ASP A 102 -22.22 0.47 -18.08
C ASP A 102 -20.69 0.38 -18.12
N TYR A 103 -20.13 0.16 -19.31
CA TYR A 103 -18.68 0.13 -19.54
C TYR A 103 -18.00 1.49 -19.32
N ASN A 104 -18.77 2.56 -19.17
CA ASN A 104 -18.25 3.90 -18.85
C ASN A 104 -18.31 4.21 -17.35
N ALA A 105 -18.91 3.35 -16.52
CA ALA A 105 -18.94 3.56 -15.08
C ALA A 105 -17.52 3.45 -14.47
N ASP A 106 -17.23 4.37 -13.56
CA ASP A 106 -16.06 4.29 -12.70
C ASP A 106 -16.27 3.15 -11.70
N VAL A 107 -15.29 2.27 -11.58
CA VAL A 107 -15.34 1.10 -10.68
C VAL A 107 -14.46 1.36 -9.48
N ASN A 108 -15.08 1.42 -8.29
CA ASN A 108 -14.33 1.56 -7.06
C ASN A 108 -13.66 0.20 -6.73
N PRO A 109 -12.36 0.17 -6.37
CA PRO A 109 -11.68 -1.06 -5.95
C PRO A 109 -12.39 -1.89 -4.89
N GLU A 110 -13.13 -1.25 -3.97
CA GLU A 110 -13.92 -1.96 -2.93
C GLU A 110 -14.91 -2.98 -3.54
N GLU A 111 -15.38 -2.75 -4.76
CA GLU A 111 -16.35 -3.62 -5.44
C GLU A 111 -15.77 -4.96 -5.90
N TRP A 112 -14.44 -5.07 -6.04
CA TRP A 112 -13.79 -6.30 -6.51
C TRP A 112 -12.71 -6.82 -5.55
N LEU A 113 -12.12 -5.98 -4.70
CA LEU A 113 -11.11 -6.40 -3.73
C LEU A 113 -11.67 -7.46 -2.76
N GLU A 114 -12.92 -7.31 -2.35
CA GLU A 114 -13.57 -8.28 -1.45
C GLU A 114 -13.81 -9.64 -2.11
N LEU A 115 -14.01 -9.67 -3.43
CA LEU A 115 -14.26 -10.90 -4.18
C LEU A 115 -13.00 -11.77 -4.29
N LEU A 116 -11.80 -11.18 -4.21
CA LEU A 116 -10.54 -11.91 -4.26
C LEU A 116 -10.39 -12.94 -3.12
N TRP A 117 -10.90 -12.61 -1.92
CA TRP A 117 -10.83 -13.50 -0.77
C TRP A 117 -11.67 -14.77 -0.94
N GLY A 118 -12.70 -14.72 -1.80
CA GLY A 118 -13.56 -15.84 -2.12
C GLY A 118 -13.04 -16.76 -3.23
N LEU A 119 -11.84 -16.50 -3.77
CA LEU A 119 -11.28 -17.31 -4.85
C LEU A 119 -10.87 -18.69 -4.36
N GLN A 120 -11.25 -19.73 -5.13
CA GLN A 120 -10.86 -21.11 -4.87
C GLN A 120 -9.34 -21.28 -4.72
N HIS A 121 -8.57 -20.56 -5.55
CA HIS A 121 -7.10 -20.63 -5.58
C HIS A 121 -6.44 -19.46 -4.85
N TRP A 122 -7.12 -18.83 -3.89
CA TRP A 122 -6.64 -17.63 -3.17
C TRP A 122 -5.24 -17.83 -2.56
N ALA A 123 -5.00 -18.96 -1.89
CA ALA A 123 -3.72 -19.26 -1.26
C ALA A 123 -2.53 -19.20 -2.24
N ALA A 124 -2.73 -19.62 -3.50
CA ALA A 124 -1.70 -19.65 -4.53
C ALA A 124 -1.43 -18.27 -5.17
N VAL A 125 -2.37 -17.34 -5.09
CA VAL A 125 -2.28 -16.02 -5.75
C VAL A 125 -2.11 -14.85 -4.78
N ARG A 126 -2.40 -15.03 -3.48
CA ARG A 126 -2.43 -13.94 -2.48
C ARG A 126 -1.18 -13.06 -2.45
N GLY A 127 0.02 -13.65 -2.56
CA GLY A 127 1.29 -12.90 -2.54
C GLY A 127 1.47 -12.04 -3.78
N GLU A 128 1.17 -12.58 -4.96
CA GLU A 128 1.23 -11.82 -6.21
C GLU A 128 0.17 -10.70 -6.23
N VAL A 129 -1.05 -11.00 -5.77
CA VAL A 129 -2.11 -10.01 -5.66
C VAL A 129 -1.69 -8.85 -4.75
N ALA A 130 -1.18 -9.14 -3.55
CA ALA A 130 -0.68 -8.13 -2.63
C ALA A 130 0.43 -7.28 -3.26
N ALA A 131 1.38 -7.91 -3.97
CA ALA A 131 2.45 -7.20 -4.66
C ALA A 131 1.92 -6.22 -5.73
N ARG A 132 0.91 -6.62 -6.51
CA ARG A 132 0.31 -5.76 -7.56
C ARG A 132 -0.57 -4.65 -6.99
N VAL A 133 -1.35 -4.93 -5.95
CA VAL A 133 -2.15 -3.90 -5.25
C VAL A 133 -1.23 -2.84 -4.63
N ARG A 134 -0.12 -3.27 -4.04
CA ARG A 134 0.91 -2.38 -3.51
C ARG A 134 1.53 -1.49 -4.58
N ALA A 135 1.88 -2.05 -5.75
CA ALA A 135 2.36 -1.25 -6.88
C ALA A 135 1.29 -0.25 -7.38
N ALA A 136 0.01 -0.61 -7.34
CA ALA A 136 -1.08 0.29 -7.70
C ALA A 136 -1.17 1.51 -6.76
N CYS A 137 -0.93 1.33 -5.45
CA CYS A 137 -0.88 2.44 -4.49
C CYS A 137 0.11 3.54 -4.91
N LEU A 138 1.26 3.15 -5.47
CA LEU A 138 2.34 4.08 -5.81
C LEU A 138 2.00 5.00 -6.98
N VAL A 139 1.07 4.62 -7.87
CA VAL A 139 0.71 5.41 -9.06
C VAL A 139 -0.73 5.95 -9.05
N GLU A 140 -1.62 5.38 -8.23
CA GLU A 140 -3.02 5.79 -8.20
C GLU A 140 -3.17 7.20 -7.63
N CYS A 141 -3.99 8.02 -8.29
CA CYS A 141 -4.22 9.42 -7.93
C CYS A 141 -5.60 9.64 -7.31
N VAL A 142 -6.51 8.65 -7.38
CA VAL A 142 -7.84 8.74 -6.76
C VAL A 142 -7.74 8.37 -5.28
N PRO A 143 -7.97 9.32 -4.33
CA PRO A 143 -7.81 9.08 -2.90
C PRO A 143 -8.60 7.87 -2.37
N ALA A 144 -9.87 7.74 -2.79
CA ALA A 144 -10.72 6.62 -2.37
C ALA A 144 -10.15 5.25 -2.79
N HIS A 145 -9.53 5.17 -3.96
CA HIS A 145 -8.91 3.93 -4.45
C HIS A 145 -7.68 3.55 -3.62
N VAL A 146 -6.84 4.54 -3.29
CA VAL A 146 -5.66 4.32 -2.44
C VAL A 146 -6.08 3.86 -1.03
N ALA A 147 -7.11 4.49 -0.45
CA ALA A 147 -7.65 4.06 0.85
C ALA A 147 -8.16 2.61 0.81
N ALA A 148 -8.85 2.21 -0.27
CA ALA A 148 -9.32 0.84 -0.48
C ALA A 148 -8.16 -0.17 -0.61
N TYR A 149 -7.12 0.17 -1.37
CA TYR A 149 -5.92 -0.66 -1.50
C TYR A 149 -5.19 -0.83 -0.16
N VAL A 150 -5.03 0.25 0.60
CA VAL A 150 -4.44 0.21 1.95
C VAL A 150 -5.25 -0.67 2.89
N ALA A 151 -6.58 -0.59 2.88
CA ALA A 151 -7.44 -1.44 3.69
C ALA A 151 -7.28 -2.93 3.34
N PHE A 152 -7.24 -3.25 2.04
CA PHE A 152 -6.99 -4.60 1.57
C PHE A 152 -5.61 -5.12 2.02
N LEU A 153 -4.56 -4.31 1.91
CA LEU A 153 -3.20 -4.67 2.32
C LEU A 153 -3.08 -4.85 3.83
N ALA A 154 -3.82 -4.08 4.63
CA ALA A 154 -3.87 -4.27 6.08
C ALA A 154 -4.52 -5.61 6.45
N ARG A 155 -5.62 -5.97 5.78
CA ARG A 155 -6.24 -7.29 5.95
C ARG A 155 -5.30 -8.42 5.51
N HIS A 156 -4.52 -8.23 4.44
CA HIS A 156 -3.50 -9.18 4.01
C HIS A 156 -2.38 -9.34 5.03
N ALA A 157 -1.88 -8.24 5.58
CA ALA A 157 -0.85 -8.26 6.62
C ALA A 157 -1.30 -8.93 7.92
N ALA A 158 -2.61 -8.99 8.17
CA ALA A 158 -3.24 -9.64 9.31
C ALA A 158 -3.91 -11.00 8.98
N ALA A 159 -3.75 -11.50 7.75
CA ALA A 159 -4.39 -12.75 7.33
C ALA A 159 -3.72 -13.97 7.97
N GLU A 160 -4.45 -15.08 8.12
CA GLU A 160 -3.90 -16.36 8.61
C GLU A 160 -3.64 -17.34 7.45
N PRO A 161 -2.45 -17.97 7.36
CA PRO A 161 -1.27 -17.74 8.18
C PRO A 161 -0.63 -16.38 7.89
N ALA A 162 -0.17 -15.72 8.95
CA ALA A 162 0.43 -14.39 8.90
C ALA A 162 1.69 -14.37 8.02
N PRO A 163 1.86 -13.35 7.15
CA PRO A 163 3.09 -13.19 6.39
C PRO A 163 4.26 -12.94 7.34
N SER A 164 5.41 -13.50 7.00
CA SER A 164 6.65 -13.31 7.76
C SER A 164 7.15 -11.86 7.67
N ALA A 165 8.08 -11.47 8.55
CA ALA A 165 8.64 -10.12 8.54
C ALA A 165 9.31 -9.78 7.19
N ARG A 166 9.97 -10.77 6.58
CA ARG A 166 10.61 -10.65 5.27
C ARG A 166 9.59 -10.42 4.16
N GLU A 167 8.46 -11.12 4.19
CA GLU A 167 7.35 -10.93 3.24
C GLU A 167 6.65 -9.58 3.42
N LEU A 168 6.57 -9.07 4.65
CA LEU A 168 6.00 -7.75 4.97
C LEU A 168 6.94 -6.59 4.64
N THR A 169 8.26 -6.80 4.60
CA THR A 169 9.25 -5.75 4.35
C THR A 169 9.00 -4.96 3.05
N PRO A 170 8.80 -5.58 1.86
CA PRO A 170 8.46 -4.83 0.66
C PRO A 170 7.14 -4.06 0.83
N LEU A 171 6.14 -4.63 1.52
CA LEU A 171 4.89 -3.92 1.81
C LEU A 171 5.11 -2.63 2.58
N VAL A 172 5.88 -2.71 3.66
CA VAL A 172 6.15 -1.59 4.54
C VAL A 172 7.01 -0.54 3.84
N LEU A 173 7.95 -0.93 2.98
CA LEU A 173 8.76 0.01 2.19
C LEU A 173 7.91 0.84 1.22
N ASP A 174 7.07 0.21 0.40
CA ASP A 174 6.23 0.94 -0.56
C ASP A 174 5.20 1.82 0.16
N LEU A 175 4.62 1.36 1.27
CA LEU A 175 3.69 2.18 2.05
C LEU A 175 4.42 3.33 2.77
N SER A 176 5.68 3.14 3.15
CA SER A 176 6.52 4.22 3.68
C SER A 176 6.78 5.27 2.60
N GLN A 177 7.11 4.86 1.38
CA GLN A 177 7.22 5.78 0.24
C GLN A 177 5.91 6.49 -0.06
N LEU A 178 4.78 5.78 -0.06
CA LEU A 178 3.45 6.35 -0.27
C LEU A 178 3.16 7.47 0.75
N VAL A 179 3.38 7.19 2.04
CA VAL A 179 3.22 8.16 3.13
C VAL A 179 4.14 9.35 2.93
N MET A 180 5.35 9.11 2.44
CA MET A 180 6.41 10.10 2.32
C MET A 180 6.28 11.03 1.12
N GLU A 181 6.08 10.46 -0.06
CA GLU A 181 6.22 11.14 -1.35
C GLU A 181 4.88 11.58 -1.94
N ARG A 182 3.78 10.87 -1.64
CA ARG A 182 2.45 11.14 -2.22
C ARG A 182 1.62 12.07 -1.32
N THR A 183 2.20 13.18 -0.89
CA THR A 183 1.64 14.10 0.13
C THR A 183 0.22 14.59 -0.19
N CYS A 184 -0.09 14.93 -1.45
CA CYS A 184 -1.43 15.38 -1.85
C CYS A 184 -2.51 14.31 -1.67
N VAL A 185 -2.20 13.05 -2.01
CA VAL A 185 -3.13 11.94 -1.82
C VAL A 185 -3.26 11.62 -0.34
N MET A 186 -2.13 11.59 0.38
CA MET A 186 -2.13 11.35 1.83
C MET A 186 -2.93 12.41 2.59
N SER A 187 -2.83 13.69 2.23
CA SER A 187 -3.64 14.75 2.84
C SER A 187 -5.15 14.62 2.59
N ALA A 188 -5.55 13.85 1.58
CA ALA A 188 -6.96 13.60 1.25
C ALA A 188 -7.51 12.33 1.91
N ILE A 189 -6.65 11.43 2.42
CA ILE A 189 -7.05 10.15 3.03
C ILE A 189 -6.60 9.98 4.48
N LEU A 190 -5.91 10.96 5.06
CA LEU A 190 -5.49 10.98 6.46
C LEU A 190 -6.13 12.17 7.18
N PRO A 191 -6.39 12.05 8.49
CA PRO A 191 -6.92 13.16 9.26
C PRO A 191 -5.94 14.34 9.27
N PRO A 192 -6.39 15.56 9.62
CA PRO A 192 -5.48 16.69 9.75
C PRO A 192 -4.48 16.49 10.91
N ALA A 193 -3.18 16.53 10.61
CA ALA A 193 -2.11 16.32 11.59
C ALA A 193 -2.09 17.34 12.75
N GLU A 194 -2.60 18.55 12.49
CA GLU A 194 -2.63 19.66 13.46
C GLU A 194 -3.81 19.57 14.44
N ALA A 195 -4.73 18.61 14.26
CA ALA A 195 -5.85 18.43 15.16
C ALA A 195 -5.37 17.88 16.52
N ARG A 196 -5.71 18.61 17.59
CA ARG A 196 -5.33 18.30 18.98
C ARG A 196 -6.21 17.26 19.66
N ASP A 197 -7.42 17.07 19.16
CA ASP A 197 -8.42 16.13 19.69
C ASP A 197 -8.95 15.28 18.52
N PRO A 198 -9.38 14.01 18.75
CA PRO A 198 -9.98 13.24 17.68
C PRO A 198 -11.15 14.06 17.11
N PRO A 199 -11.15 14.37 15.80
CA PRO A 199 -12.23 15.11 15.18
C PRO A 199 -13.55 14.35 15.38
N PRO A 200 -14.71 15.02 15.32
CA PRO A 200 -15.99 14.34 15.34
C PRO A 200 -16.01 13.22 14.27
N PRO A 201 -16.83 12.15 14.44
CA PRO A 201 -16.83 10.93 13.62
C PRO A 201 -17.10 11.11 12.11
N HIS A 202 -17.18 12.35 11.62
CA HIS A 202 -17.39 12.72 10.23
C HIS A 202 -16.29 12.26 9.27
N ASP A 203 -15.09 11.88 9.74
CA ASP A 203 -14.03 11.36 8.87
C ASP A 203 -13.54 9.94 9.24
N ALA A 204 -14.51 9.04 9.44
CA ALA A 204 -14.26 7.63 9.71
C ALA A 204 -13.33 6.97 8.69
N ARG A 205 -13.40 7.36 7.40
CA ARG A 205 -12.57 6.77 6.34
C ARG A 205 -11.10 7.17 6.46
N ALA A 206 -10.81 8.44 6.76
CA ALA A 206 -9.43 8.87 6.97
C ALA A 206 -8.82 8.22 8.21
N HIS A 207 -9.60 8.09 9.29
CA HIS A 207 -9.17 7.36 10.48
C HIS A 207 -8.95 5.87 10.22
N ALA A 208 -9.80 5.23 9.40
CA ALA A 208 -9.60 3.83 9.01
C ALA A 208 -8.30 3.66 8.23
N THR A 209 -8.00 4.57 7.31
CA THR A 209 -6.75 4.56 6.53
C THR A 209 -5.52 4.77 7.44
N LEU A 210 -5.59 5.72 8.37
CA LEU A 210 -4.54 5.93 9.38
C LEU A 210 -4.31 4.67 10.22
N TYR A 211 -5.40 4.03 10.68
CA TYR A 211 -5.34 2.78 11.43
C TYR A 211 -4.66 1.68 10.63
N HIS A 212 -5.12 1.43 9.40
CA HIS A 212 -4.57 0.41 8.51
C HIS A 212 -3.06 0.59 8.26
N LEU A 213 -2.61 1.80 7.92
CA LEU A 213 -1.19 2.10 7.73
C LEU A 213 -0.38 1.84 9.00
N THR A 214 -0.90 2.32 10.14
CA THR A 214 -0.23 2.17 11.44
C THR A 214 -0.15 0.69 11.85
N CYS A 215 -1.21 -0.09 11.63
CA CYS A 215 -1.25 -1.52 11.92
C CYS A 215 -0.23 -2.31 11.09
N ILE A 216 -0.11 -2.03 9.79
CA ILE A 216 0.87 -2.72 8.92
C ILE A 216 2.29 -2.48 9.44
N LEU A 217 2.63 -1.22 9.70
CA LEU A 217 3.94 -0.82 10.20
C LEU A 217 4.21 -1.38 11.61
N HIS A 218 3.22 -1.33 12.50
CA HIS A 218 3.27 -1.89 13.84
C HIS A 218 3.49 -3.42 13.84
N ASN A 219 2.80 -4.14 12.97
CA ASN A 219 2.94 -5.59 12.86
C ASN A 219 4.35 -5.96 12.40
N HIS A 220 4.88 -5.25 11.40
CA HIS A 220 6.24 -5.47 10.90
C HIS A 220 7.29 -5.22 11.98
N ILE A 221 7.26 -4.08 12.67
CA ILE A 221 8.24 -3.78 13.72
C ILE A 221 8.15 -4.77 14.90
N ASN A 222 6.95 -5.27 15.22
CA ASN A 222 6.81 -6.32 16.22
C ASN A 222 7.41 -7.64 15.79
N GLN A 223 7.19 -8.05 14.53
CA GLN A 223 7.75 -9.31 14.03
C GLN A 223 9.28 -9.26 13.95
N ILE A 224 9.89 -8.17 13.45
CA ILE A 224 11.36 -8.04 13.44
C ILE A 224 11.94 -7.96 14.87
N ARG A 225 11.17 -7.43 15.83
CA ARG A 225 11.57 -7.39 17.25
C ARG A 225 11.48 -8.78 17.90
N THR A 226 10.54 -9.63 17.49
CA THR A 226 10.38 -10.97 18.09
C THR A 226 11.26 -12.02 17.42
N ASN A 227 11.52 -11.88 16.12
CA ASN A 227 12.33 -12.79 15.34
C ASN A 227 13.82 -12.47 15.56
N ASP A 228 14.34 -12.81 16.75
CA ASP A 228 15.79 -12.85 16.99
C ASP A 228 16.40 -14.03 16.21
N THR A 229 17.59 -13.83 15.61
CA THR A 229 18.68 -14.82 15.34
C THR A 229 18.99 -15.42 13.95
N GLU A 230 18.14 -15.39 12.91
CA GLU A 230 18.55 -16.01 11.61
C GLU A 230 19.06 -15.00 10.56
N ASP A 231 18.41 -13.84 10.41
CA ASP A 231 18.78 -12.89 9.34
C ASP A 231 20.11 -12.15 9.61
N ALA A 232 20.48 -11.94 10.88
CA ALA A 232 21.71 -11.23 11.23
C ALA A 232 23.00 -12.00 10.87
N ASN A 233 22.94 -13.33 10.74
CA ASN A 233 24.07 -14.14 10.26
C ASN A 233 24.03 -14.35 8.75
N MET A 234 22.85 -14.26 8.11
CA MET A 234 22.69 -14.53 6.68
C MET A 234 22.92 -13.29 5.81
N GLU A 235 22.54 -12.09 6.28
CA GLU A 235 22.83 -10.83 5.58
C GLU A 235 24.35 -10.54 5.51
N THR A 236 25.11 -10.92 6.53
CA THR A 236 26.58 -10.75 6.56
C THR A 236 27.30 -11.67 5.56
N GLU A 237 26.77 -12.87 5.32
CA GLU A 237 27.34 -13.80 4.33
C GLU A 237 27.00 -13.38 2.88
N SER A 238 25.83 -12.76 2.67
CA SER A 238 25.40 -12.31 1.34
C SER A 238 26.08 -11.02 0.85
N GLU A 239 26.51 -10.14 1.75
CA GLU A 239 27.27 -8.92 1.38
C GLU A 239 28.73 -9.24 1.01
N GLU A 240 29.31 -10.33 1.53
CA GLU A 240 30.65 -10.80 1.15
C GLU A 240 30.65 -11.65 -0.14
N ALA A 241 29.51 -12.19 -0.56
CA ALA A 241 29.34 -12.98 -1.78
C ALA A 241 28.72 -12.13 -2.91
N GLY A 242 29.46 -11.16 -3.42
CA GLY A 242 29.10 -10.47 -4.65
C GLY A 242 29.16 -11.42 -5.85
N GLU A 243 28.03 -11.66 -6.52
CA GLU A 243 28.03 -12.10 -7.92
C GLU A 243 26.76 -11.62 -8.65
N GLU A 244 27.00 -11.13 -9.86
CA GLU A 244 26.08 -10.50 -10.79
C GLU A 244 24.95 -11.46 -11.21
N GLY A 245 23.73 -11.21 -10.72
CA GLY A 245 22.51 -11.83 -11.24
C GLY A 245 21.53 -10.76 -11.72
N GLU A 246 20.97 -10.91 -12.93
CA GLU A 246 19.95 -10.05 -13.57
C GLU A 246 18.59 -10.10 -12.83
N GLY A 247 18.60 -9.80 -11.54
CA GLY A 247 17.43 -9.77 -10.65
C GLY A 247 17.71 -8.93 -9.41
N GLY A 248 18.51 -7.87 -9.55
CA GLY A 248 18.86 -6.98 -8.46
C GLY A 248 17.62 -6.44 -7.75
N GLU A 249 17.62 -6.50 -6.42
CA GLU A 249 16.54 -5.92 -5.62
C GLU A 249 16.37 -4.44 -6.00
N PRO A 250 15.13 -3.94 -6.15
CA PRO A 250 14.90 -2.61 -6.67
C PRO A 250 15.57 -1.55 -5.78
N ALA A 251 16.16 -0.51 -6.36
CA ALA A 251 17.09 0.43 -5.70
C ALA A 251 16.62 1.00 -4.33
N TRP A 252 15.32 1.05 -4.06
CA TRP A 252 14.78 1.48 -2.75
C TRP A 252 14.89 0.44 -1.62
N THR A 253 15.16 -0.83 -1.92
CA THR A 253 15.47 -1.89 -0.94
C THR A 253 16.92 -1.78 -0.44
N GLN A 254 17.80 -1.09 -1.17
CA GLN A 254 19.19 -0.79 -0.77
C GLN A 254 19.29 0.47 0.12
N GLY A 255 18.17 0.95 0.67
CA GLY A 255 18.14 2.15 1.50
C GLY A 255 18.82 1.96 2.86
N GLU A 256 19.36 3.06 3.41
CA GLU A 256 20.01 3.11 4.73
C GLU A 256 19.18 2.37 5.79
N LYS A 257 19.82 1.49 6.56
CA LYS A 257 19.22 0.71 7.65
C LYS A 257 19.76 1.22 8.99
N LEU A 258 18.90 1.21 10.01
CA LEU A 258 19.24 1.51 11.39
C LEU A 258 19.08 0.26 12.26
N VAL A 259 19.99 0.10 13.22
CA VAL A 259 19.94 -0.99 14.20
C VAL A 259 19.26 -0.49 15.47
N LEU A 260 18.12 -1.10 15.78
CA LEU A 260 17.31 -0.85 16.96
C LEU A 260 17.78 -1.78 18.09
N HIS A 261 18.12 -1.22 19.27
CA HIS A 261 18.52 -2.00 20.44
C HIS A 261 17.51 -1.84 21.58
N TRP A 262 16.76 -2.89 21.90
CA TRP A 262 15.80 -2.83 23.01
C TRP A 262 16.47 -3.08 24.37
N PRO A 263 15.88 -2.56 25.48
CA PRO A 263 16.40 -2.79 26.83
C PRO A 263 16.51 -4.26 27.25
N ASN A 264 15.72 -5.14 26.62
CA ASN A 264 15.77 -6.58 26.83
C ASN A 264 16.93 -7.28 26.09
N GLY A 265 17.82 -6.53 25.43
CA GLY A 265 18.97 -7.04 24.70
C GLY A 265 18.69 -7.42 23.25
N LYS A 266 17.42 -7.43 22.82
CA LYS A 266 17.03 -7.73 21.44
C LYS A 266 17.51 -6.66 20.47
N ARG A 267 17.82 -7.07 19.24
CA ARG A 267 18.28 -6.18 18.17
C ARG A 267 17.54 -6.47 16.88
N ALA A 268 17.19 -5.43 16.13
CA ALA A 268 16.57 -5.59 14.82
C ALA A 268 17.09 -4.50 13.86
N SER A 269 17.21 -4.86 12.58
CA SER A 269 17.53 -3.93 11.51
C SER A 269 16.25 -3.39 10.88
N LEU A 270 16.18 -2.09 10.63
CA LEU A 270 15.02 -1.44 10.03
C LEU A 270 15.46 -0.36 9.05
N HIS A 271 14.82 -0.26 7.89
CA HIS A 271 15.11 0.84 6.96
C HIS A 271 14.73 2.21 7.54
N VAL A 272 15.60 3.21 7.34
CA VAL A 272 15.42 4.59 7.80
C VAL A 272 14.08 5.16 7.33
N VAL A 273 13.69 4.91 6.09
CA VAL A 273 12.41 5.40 5.53
C VAL A 273 11.20 4.87 6.30
N VAL A 274 11.29 3.65 6.85
CA VAL A 274 10.23 3.04 7.65
C VAL A 274 10.16 3.72 9.01
N ALA A 275 11.30 4.01 9.65
CA ALA A 275 11.33 4.80 10.88
C ALA A 275 10.73 6.21 10.67
N HIS A 276 11.06 6.86 9.56
CA HIS A 276 10.49 8.16 9.20
C HIS A 276 8.99 8.10 8.98
N ALA A 277 8.49 7.05 8.31
CA ALA A 277 7.07 6.84 8.10
C ALA A 277 6.32 6.64 9.43
N HIS A 278 6.87 5.88 10.38
CA HIS A 278 6.29 5.75 11.72
C HIS A 278 6.16 7.11 12.42
N LEU A 279 7.24 7.89 12.46
CA LEU A 279 7.23 9.22 13.08
C LEU A 279 6.22 10.16 12.40
N LYS A 280 6.14 10.12 11.06
CA LYS A 280 5.17 10.91 10.30
C LYS A 280 3.74 10.48 10.62
N LEU A 281 3.45 9.19 10.70
CA LEU A 281 2.12 8.67 11.10
C LEU A 281 1.76 9.08 12.54
N LEU A 282 2.72 9.06 13.47
CA LEU A 282 2.52 9.54 14.84
C LEU A 282 2.12 11.03 14.88
N CYS A 283 2.57 11.85 13.93
CA CYS A 283 2.13 13.24 13.78
C CYS A 283 0.65 13.40 13.38
N TYR A 284 -0.04 12.32 12.98
CA TYR A 284 -1.50 12.33 12.75
C TYR A 284 -2.31 11.89 13.98
N GLY A 285 -1.71 11.10 14.87
CA GLY A 285 -2.29 10.73 16.16
C GLY A 285 -2.90 9.35 16.23
N PRO A 286 -3.54 9.02 17.36
CA PRO A 286 -4.27 7.77 17.46
C PRO A 286 -5.46 7.82 16.51
N SER A 287 -5.69 6.72 15.82
CA SER A 287 -6.95 6.53 15.09
C SER A 287 -8.08 6.22 16.07
N ILE A 288 -9.32 6.59 15.74
CA ILE A 288 -10.51 6.19 16.52
C ILE A 288 -10.69 4.66 16.58
N TYR A 289 -10.05 3.91 15.67
CA TYR A 289 -10.07 2.45 15.64
C TYR A 289 -8.95 1.80 16.48
N ASP A 290 -7.99 2.59 16.97
CA ASP A 290 -6.98 2.12 17.94
C ASP A 290 -7.61 2.08 19.33
N THR A 291 -8.23 0.93 19.65
CA THR A 291 -8.93 0.72 20.92
C THR A 291 -7.97 0.93 22.09
N ASN A 292 -8.37 1.76 23.06
CA ASN A 292 -7.52 2.18 24.19
C ASN A 292 -6.20 2.90 23.81
N GLN A 293 -5.98 3.21 22.53
CA GLN A 293 -4.76 3.84 22.03
C GLN A 293 -3.47 3.07 22.37
N GLU A 294 -3.56 1.75 22.54
CA GLU A 294 -2.44 0.90 22.95
C GLU A 294 -1.35 0.86 21.88
N MET A 295 -1.73 0.70 20.61
CA MET A 295 -0.79 0.65 19.49
C MET A 295 -0.06 1.99 19.33
N TYR A 296 -0.80 3.10 19.36
CA TYR A 296 -0.25 4.44 19.27
C TYR A 296 0.70 4.74 20.43
N SER A 297 0.30 4.44 21.66
CA SER A 297 1.11 4.66 22.86
C SER A 297 2.39 3.83 22.84
N TRP A 298 2.29 2.57 22.41
CA TRP A 298 3.44 1.70 22.24
C TRP A 298 4.41 2.24 21.20
N LEU A 299 3.93 2.61 20.00
CA LEU A 299 4.78 3.20 18.95
C LEU A 299 5.43 4.51 19.40
N GLN A 300 4.71 5.37 20.12
CA GLN A 300 5.28 6.58 20.67
C GLN A 300 6.38 6.27 21.69
N SER A 301 6.20 5.24 22.52
CA SER A 301 7.25 4.81 23.46
C SER A 301 8.51 4.30 22.74
N VAL A 302 8.35 3.64 21.59
CA VAL A 302 9.45 3.14 20.76
C VAL A 302 10.23 4.29 20.13
N TRP A 303 9.55 5.29 19.57
CA TRP A 303 10.21 6.32 18.75
C TRP A 303 10.56 7.61 19.49
N VAL A 304 9.85 7.94 20.56
CA VAL A 304 9.93 9.23 21.27
C VAL A 304 10.30 9.05 22.74
N GLY A 305 9.87 7.94 23.35
CA GLY A 305 10.09 7.66 24.77
C GLY A 305 11.55 7.41 25.13
N GLY A 306 11.91 7.69 26.39
CA GLY A 306 13.26 7.42 26.92
C GLY A 306 13.60 5.94 27.09
N GLY A 307 12.62 5.04 26.94
CA GLY A 307 12.76 3.58 27.02
C GLY A 307 12.53 2.84 25.70
N GLY A 308 12.43 3.56 24.57
CA GLY A 308 12.41 2.96 23.24
C GLY A 308 13.73 2.27 22.91
N PRO A 309 13.82 1.49 21.81
CA PRO A 309 15.09 0.94 21.40
C PRO A 309 16.11 2.08 21.27
N GLY A 310 17.22 1.96 21.97
CA GLY A 310 18.37 2.80 21.69
C GLY A 310 18.75 2.55 20.24
N VAL A 311 18.52 3.53 19.37
CA VAL A 311 19.13 3.49 18.04
C VAL A 311 20.63 3.56 18.30
N GLY A 312 21.37 2.51 17.94
CA GLY A 312 22.82 2.50 18.05
C GLY A 312 23.34 3.69 17.26
N ALA A 313 23.76 4.74 17.95
CA ALA A 313 23.91 6.12 17.44
C ALA A 313 22.60 6.87 17.14
N GLY A 314 22.23 7.80 18.03
CA GLY A 314 21.58 9.07 17.69
C GLY A 314 20.30 9.04 16.83
N ALA A 315 19.15 8.63 17.40
CA ALA A 315 17.84 8.86 16.76
C ALA A 315 17.57 10.34 16.40
N GLY A 316 18.26 11.28 17.05
CA GLY A 316 18.22 12.71 16.72
C GLY A 316 19.09 13.13 15.53
N GLU A 317 20.11 12.36 15.14
CA GLU A 317 21.01 12.70 14.03
C GLU A 317 20.44 12.28 12.66
N LEU A 318 19.55 11.29 12.63
CA LEU A 318 18.94 10.73 11.42
C LEU A 318 17.60 11.35 11.01
N LEU A 319 17.15 12.44 11.67
CA LEU A 319 15.91 13.13 11.31
C LEU A 319 16.16 14.18 10.22
N PRO A 320 15.64 13.98 9.00
CA PRO A 320 15.71 15.00 7.95
C PRO A 320 14.89 16.24 8.35
N ASP A 321 15.29 17.40 7.84
CA ASP A 321 14.71 18.68 8.25
C ASP A 321 13.20 18.77 8.01
N TRP A 322 12.69 18.16 6.93
CA TRP A 322 11.25 18.12 6.64
C TRP A 322 10.47 17.34 7.72
N LEU A 323 11.01 16.24 8.24
CA LEU A 323 10.35 15.43 9.28
C LEU A 323 10.39 16.18 10.61
N ARG A 324 11.53 16.82 10.88
CA ARG A 324 11.70 17.64 12.06
C ARG A 324 10.71 18.80 12.08
N LEU A 325 10.46 19.43 10.93
CA LEU A 325 9.42 20.45 10.80
C LEU A 325 8.02 19.90 11.15
N HIS A 326 7.67 18.68 10.71
CA HIS A 326 6.41 18.05 11.10
C HIS A 326 6.32 17.78 12.61
N LEU A 327 7.41 17.31 13.23
CA LEU A 327 7.46 17.05 14.67
C LEU A 327 7.28 18.33 15.49
N VAL A 328 7.99 19.41 15.13
CA VAL A 328 7.93 20.69 15.85
C VAL A 328 6.58 21.41 15.68
N ARG A 329 5.86 21.11 14.60
CA ARG A 329 4.48 21.57 14.39
C ARG A 329 3.42 20.62 14.97
N SER A 330 3.84 19.48 15.52
CA SER A 330 2.92 18.48 16.04
C SER A 330 2.10 19.04 17.19
N ALA A 331 0.80 18.75 17.16
CA ALA A 331 -0.13 19.04 18.25
C ALA A 331 0.23 18.30 19.56
N ARG A 332 1.08 17.27 19.49
CA ARG A 332 1.36 16.31 20.56
C ARG A 332 2.68 16.66 21.27
N PRO A 333 2.65 16.96 22.58
CA PRO A 333 3.84 17.40 23.30
C PRO A 333 5.05 16.45 23.16
N PRO A 334 4.90 15.12 23.24
CA PRO A 334 6.06 14.22 23.12
C PRO A 334 6.77 14.30 21.76
N LEU A 335 6.00 14.44 20.67
CA LEU A 335 6.57 14.57 19.32
C LEU A 335 7.24 15.94 19.12
N LEU A 336 6.62 17.00 19.65
CA LEU A 336 7.19 18.34 19.68
C LEU A 336 8.54 18.35 20.40
N GLU A 337 8.60 17.80 21.62
CA GLU A 337 9.82 17.67 22.40
C GLU A 337 10.90 16.87 21.65
N ALA A 338 10.52 15.77 21.00
CA ALA A 338 11.44 15.00 20.16
C ALA A 338 11.98 15.82 18.97
N GLY A 339 11.14 16.63 18.32
CA GLY A 339 11.55 17.49 17.22
C GLY A 339 12.47 18.64 17.63
N LEU A 340 12.32 19.16 18.86
CA LEU A 340 13.17 20.21 19.42
C LEU A 340 14.50 19.68 19.97
N ARG A 341 14.57 18.39 20.32
CA ARG A 341 15.79 17.76 20.86
C ARG A 341 16.95 17.88 19.87
N ALA A 342 18.06 18.46 20.32
CA ALA A 342 19.25 18.70 19.49
C ALA A 342 18.95 19.50 18.20
N LEU A 343 17.95 20.38 18.22
CA LEU A 343 17.70 21.34 17.14
C LEU A 343 18.58 22.60 17.32
N PRO A 344 19.50 22.90 16.40
CA PRO A 344 20.29 24.12 16.48
C PRO A 344 19.40 25.37 16.41
N ALA A 345 19.74 26.39 17.20
CA ALA A 345 18.98 27.64 17.28
C ALA A 345 18.75 28.32 15.91
N HIS A 346 19.73 28.23 15.00
CA HIS A 346 19.60 28.80 13.65
C HIS A 346 18.55 28.06 12.79
N LYS A 347 18.43 26.73 12.92
CA LYS A 347 17.38 25.95 12.24
C LYS A 347 16.00 26.23 12.83
N LEU A 348 15.92 26.38 14.16
CA LEU A 348 14.68 26.77 14.82
C LEU A 348 14.20 28.16 14.38
N ALA A 349 15.10 29.13 14.31
CA ALA A 349 14.79 30.47 13.80
C ALA A 349 14.29 30.43 12.34
N LEU A 350 14.94 29.62 11.49
CA LEU A 350 14.50 29.38 10.12
C LEU A 350 13.08 28.79 10.07
N PHE A 351 12.77 27.80 10.90
CA PHE A 351 11.44 27.20 10.95
C PHE A 351 10.36 28.21 11.36
N ILE A 352 10.63 29.01 12.39
CA ILE A 352 9.73 30.08 12.83
C ILE A 352 9.51 31.11 11.73
N GLN A 353 10.58 31.55 11.05
CA GLN A 353 10.51 32.62 10.04
C GLN A 353 9.85 32.17 8.74
N THR A 354 10.12 30.94 8.28
CA THR A 354 9.69 30.47 6.96
C THR A 354 8.35 29.74 6.99
N PHE A 355 8.05 28.99 8.06
CA PHE A 355 6.87 28.14 8.13
C PHE A 355 5.90 28.51 9.25
N GLY A 356 6.35 29.34 10.19
CA GLY A 356 5.64 29.60 11.44
C GLY A 356 5.64 28.37 12.36
N MET A 357 5.49 28.62 13.66
CA MET A 357 5.26 27.56 14.64
C MET A 357 3.97 27.81 15.41
N PRO A 358 3.24 26.75 15.78
CA PRO A 358 2.12 26.89 16.71
C PRO A 358 2.58 27.58 18.00
N VAL A 359 1.75 28.48 18.55
CA VAL A 359 2.06 29.24 19.78
C VAL A 359 2.43 28.32 20.95
N ALA A 360 1.80 27.14 21.02
CA ALA A 360 2.11 26.13 22.03
C ALA A 360 3.53 25.54 21.91
N SER A 361 4.08 25.48 20.69
CA SER A 361 5.47 25.07 20.46
C SER A 361 6.46 26.16 20.87
N MET A 362 6.04 27.42 20.93
CA MET A 362 6.88 28.52 21.42
C MET A 362 7.02 28.53 22.94
N THR A 363 6.03 28.03 23.68
CA THR A 363 6.09 27.98 25.16
C THR A 363 6.97 26.84 25.69
N SER A 364 7.30 25.86 24.84
CA SER A 364 8.17 24.71 25.18
C SER A 364 9.64 24.92 24.78
N VAL A 365 9.92 25.95 23.98
CA VAL A 365 11.27 26.45 23.67
C VAL A 365 11.68 27.43 24.75
#